data_AF-A0A962GCE9-F1
#
_entry.id   AF-A0A962GCE9-F1
#
_cell.length_a   1.000
_cell.length_b   1.000
_cell.length_c   1.000
_cell.angle_alpha   90.00
_cell.angle_beta   90.00
_cell.angle_gamma   90.00
#
_symmetry.space_group_name_H-M   'P 1'
#
loop_
_entity.id
_entity.type
_entity.pdbx_description
1 polymer ?
#
loop_
_entity_poly.entity_id
_entity_poly.type
_entity_poly.pdbx_seq_one_letter_code
_entity_poly.pdbx_strand_id
1 'polypeptide(L)'
;GVFMDRKQFDERVARLDAYSKVHPRLYRLRVLGFALLGYGYLAGMLVLLLLLLAASVLSVIYLKALGLKLLFVTAPFVWLVVRSCWVDINAPPGLAVTRRSAPALFDRLDKLRRKLRAPRFHRVLITDEFNAGVVQVPRLGPVGWHANYLLLGMPLLKSVSPRQLDAILAHEFGHLAGGHARFGNWLYRLRRIWSQLLDELEPTRSSGMVLFRRFFEWYVPRFNAYSFPLARANEYEADAAAARATSPETLAEALTTTAVVGRYLANNFWPQVYAKADTTPQPSFSPHATLGGALTTELGAEEITRWTSDALAQPTDSTDTHPGLVDRLRAIGADAKFNSPQSGASADFLLGDLRDPLIAKLDDRWQFQISEDWRRRYSEASTARNRLWTLSKPESAGSLTVEEVIERANLEEAYGQGRDAAIAILRDRLAAAPDHAGLNYWLGARLLANDDEAGIALVEKAIALDDEAIVPGHVALRDFFHARGLEDKASAAHEVAWDRQQRLDAAEAERQGITLGDRLVAHGLDAETAARLHEQVTGLGARKVWLARKPMRHFPEQPLFLLAFSIKPWYRFWTKPGGGILQDRIQREVSLPGQTLVICTDGQYYRFRRKLRLIRGTRLRGAPALA
;
A
#
# COMPACT_ATOMS: atom_id res chain seq x y z
N GLY A 1 -7.59 10.89 -4.88
CA GLY A 1 -7.76 10.45 -6.27
C GLY A 1 -6.47 10.64 -7.03
N VAL A 2 -5.53 9.70 -6.84
CA VAL A 2 -4.26 9.62 -7.56
C VAL A 2 -4.09 8.17 -8.02
N PHE A 3 -5.09 7.69 -8.75
CA PHE A 3 -4.88 6.57 -9.65
C PHE A 3 -5.24 7.13 -11.01
N MET A 4 -4.20 7.49 -11.75
CA MET A 4 -4.32 7.51 -13.19
C MET A 4 -4.90 6.14 -13.58
N ASP A 5 -6.00 6.11 -14.32
CA ASP A 5 -6.62 4.89 -14.82
C ASP A 5 -5.51 3.97 -15.36
N ARG A 6 -5.28 2.83 -14.70
CA ARG A 6 -4.11 1.95 -14.95
C ARG A 6 -4.01 1.61 -16.43
N LYS A 7 -5.17 1.44 -17.07
CA LYS A 7 -5.30 1.24 -18.52
C LYS A 7 -4.70 2.39 -19.34
N GLN A 8 -4.95 3.65 -18.97
CA GLN A 8 -4.38 4.82 -19.66
C GLN A 8 -2.86 4.93 -19.50
N PHE A 9 -2.33 4.53 -18.33
CA PHE A 9 -0.90 4.47 -18.11
C PHE A 9 -0.27 3.37 -18.97
N ASP A 10 -0.85 2.18 -18.97
CA ASP A 10 -0.39 1.02 -19.73
C ASP A 10 -0.40 1.28 -21.24
N GLU A 11 -1.50 1.82 -21.77
CA GLU A 11 -1.62 2.22 -23.18
C GLU A 11 -0.59 3.30 -23.57
N ARG A 12 -0.23 4.18 -22.64
CA ARG A 12 0.79 5.19 -22.89
C ARG A 12 2.18 4.57 -22.92
N VAL A 13 2.51 3.71 -21.95
CA VAL A 13 3.79 3.01 -21.91
C VAL A 13 3.95 2.14 -23.15
N ALA A 14 2.91 1.41 -23.57
CA ALA A 14 2.94 0.58 -24.78
C ALA A 14 3.23 1.41 -26.05
N ARG A 15 2.57 2.57 -26.22
CA ARG A 15 2.83 3.49 -27.34
C ARG A 15 4.24 4.05 -27.33
N LEU A 16 4.74 4.42 -26.14
CA LEU A 16 6.09 4.96 -25.98
C LEU A 16 7.16 3.89 -26.22
N ASP A 17 6.89 2.66 -25.80
CA ASP A 17 7.77 1.50 -26.05
C ASP A 17 7.92 1.24 -27.55
N ALA A 18 6.80 1.16 -28.29
CA ALA A 18 6.80 1.02 -29.74
C ALA A 18 7.57 2.17 -30.44
N TYR A 19 7.35 3.41 -30.01
CA TYR A 19 8.08 4.56 -30.56
C TYR A 19 9.59 4.51 -30.24
N SER A 20 9.96 4.06 -29.03
CA SER A 20 11.36 3.96 -28.61
C SER A 20 12.16 2.98 -29.49
N LYS A 21 11.52 1.91 -29.96
CA LYS A 21 12.10 0.89 -30.86
C LYS A 21 12.36 1.45 -32.27
N VAL A 22 11.44 2.27 -32.79
CA VAL A 22 11.56 2.87 -34.14
C VAL A 22 12.53 4.05 -34.17
N HIS A 23 12.53 4.89 -33.13
CA HIS A 23 13.32 6.14 -33.09
C HIS A 23 14.15 6.29 -31.80
N PRO A 24 15.15 5.43 -31.54
CA PRO A 24 15.84 5.35 -30.25
C PRO A 24 16.59 6.64 -29.88
N ARG A 25 17.27 7.29 -30.84
CA ARG A 25 18.02 8.54 -30.57
C ARG A 25 17.09 9.71 -30.24
N LEU A 26 16.04 9.88 -31.04
CA LEU A 26 15.05 10.95 -30.84
C LEU A 26 14.26 10.73 -29.54
N TYR A 27 13.96 9.48 -29.21
CA TYR A 27 13.33 9.14 -27.94
C TYR A 27 14.19 9.52 -26.73
N ARG A 28 15.50 9.20 -26.76
CA ARG A 28 16.44 9.61 -25.70
C ARG A 28 16.49 11.13 -25.55
N LEU A 29 16.51 11.88 -26.65
CA LEU A 29 16.45 13.35 -26.63
C LEU A 29 15.14 13.86 -26.01
N ARG A 30 14.00 13.24 -26.30
CA ARG A 30 12.71 13.58 -25.66
C ARG A 30 12.74 13.32 -24.16
N VAL A 31 13.24 12.18 -23.71
CA VAL A 31 13.37 11.85 -22.28
C VAL A 31 14.32 12.82 -21.59
N LEU A 32 15.45 13.17 -22.21
CA LEU A 32 16.38 14.17 -21.71
C LEU A 32 15.72 15.55 -21.60
N GLY A 33 14.98 15.98 -22.63
CA GLY A 33 14.22 17.23 -22.61
C GLY A 33 13.20 17.27 -21.48
N PHE A 34 12.51 16.16 -21.22
CA PHE A 34 11.57 16.05 -20.10
C PHE A 34 12.30 16.09 -18.74
N ALA A 35 13.43 15.41 -18.61
CA ALA A 35 14.27 15.50 -17.40
C ALA A 35 14.76 16.93 -17.15
N LEU A 36 15.22 17.63 -18.19
CA LEU A 36 15.64 19.03 -18.14
C LEU A 36 14.48 19.98 -17.79
N LEU A 37 13.26 19.68 -18.23
CA LEU A 37 12.07 20.43 -17.84
C LEU A 37 11.84 20.36 -16.32
N GLY A 38 11.99 19.17 -15.72
CA GLY A 38 11.90 19.01 -14.27
C GLY A 38 12.95 19.84 -13.52
N TYR A 39 14.21 19.75 -13.93
CA TYR A 39 15.28 20.58 -13.35
C TYR A 39 15.04 22.08 -13.56
N GLY A 40 14.61 22.48 -14.75
CA GLY A 40 14.29 23.87 -15.10
C GLY A 40 13.16 24.42 -14.25
N TYR A 41 12.13 23.63 -13.97
CA TYR A 41 11.04 24.01 -13.07
C TYR A 41 11.55 24.23 -11.64
N LEU A 42 12.33 23.30 -11.07
CA LEU A 42 12.90 23.46 -9.73
C LEU A 42 13.83 24.67 -9.64
N ALA A 43 14.72 24.85 -10.63
CA ALA A 43 15.63 25.98 -10.68
C ALA A 43 14.88 27.31 -10.83
N GLY A 44 13.91 27.39 -11.73
CA GLY A 44 13.08 28.58 -11.92
C GLY A 44 12.27 28.94 -10.67
N MET A 45 11.74 27.93 -9.98
CA MET A 45 11.03 28.12 -8.73
C MET A 45 11.97 28.57 -7.60
N LEU A 46 13.17 27.99 -7.50
CA LEU A 46 14.18 28.44 -6.54
C LEU A 46 14.57 29.90 -6.79
N VAL A 47 14.80 30.28 -8.05
CA VAL A 47 15.07 31.68 -8.43
C VAL A 47 13.90 32.59 -8.05
N LEU A 48 12.66 32.20 -8.35
CA LEU A 48 11.47 32.95 -7.95
C LEU A 48 11.39 33.14 -6.43
N LEU A 49 11.66 32.09 -5.65
CA LEU A 49 11.64 32.15 -4.20
C LEU A 49 12.76 33.03 -3.63
N LEU A 50 13.96 32.99 -4.22
CA LEU A 50 15.06 33.88 -3.85
C LEU A 50 14.75 35.34 -4.19
N LEU A 51 14.11 35.61 -5.34
CA LEU A 51 13.64 36.95 -5.70
C LEU A 51 12.54 37.44 -4.75
N LEU A 52 11.58 36.58 -4.39
CA LEU A 52 10.56 36.89 -3.40
C LEU A 52 11.17 37.14 -2.02
N LEU A 53 12.18 36.38 -1.62
CA LEU A 53 12.90 36.60 -0.38
C LEU A 53 13.63 37.95 -0.38
N ALA A 54 14.34 38.28 -1.46
CA ALA A 54 15.00 39.56 -1.62
C ALA A 54 14.00 40.72 -1.59
N ALA A 55 12.86 40.59 -2.28
CA ALA A 55 11.77 41.55 -2.26
C ALA A 55 11.14 41.69 -0.86
N SER A 56 10.97 40.59 -0.12
CA SER A 56 10.50 40.60 1.27
C SER A 56 11.48 41.35 2.18
N VAL A 57 12.79 41.11 2.04
CA VAL A 57 13.83 41.83 2.80
C VAL A 57 13.80 43.32 2.48
N LEU A 58 13.72 43.69 1.20
CA LEU A 58 13.60 45.08 0.77
C LEU A 58 12.29 45.71 1.31
N SER A 59 11.19 44.95 1.31
CA SER A 59 9.90 45.36 1.85
C SER A 59 9.93 45.59 3.37
N VAL A 60 10.82 44.95 4.13
CA VAL A 60 10.99 45.25 5.57
C VAL A 60 11.49 46.69 5.75
N ILE A 61 12.38 47.15 4.86
CA ILE A 61 12.95 48.49 4.88
C ILE A 61 11.86 49.55 4.64
N TYR A 62 10.96 49.32 3.67
CA TYR A 62 9.94 50.30 3.26
C TYR A 62 8.57 50.16 3.96
N LEU A 63 8.12 48.93 4.23
CA LEU A 63 6.76 48.62 4.71
C LEU A 63 6.72 48.08 6.16
N LYS A 64 7.87 48.02 6.84
CA LYS A 64 8.03 47.63 8.25
C LYS A 64 7.26 46.36 8.62
N ALA A 65 6.17 46.47 9.39
CA ALA A 65 5.41 45.34 9.91
C ALA A 65 4.78 44.45 8.81
N LEU A 66 4.45 45.01 7.65
CA LEU A 66 3.94 44.22 6.52
C LEU A 66 5.06 43.44 5.82
N GLY A 67 6.24 44.06 5.66
CA GLY A 67 7.43 43.39 5.14
C GLY A 67 7.90 42.26 6.06
N LEU A 68 7.80 42.44 7.38
CA LEU A 68 8.15 41.41 8.35
C LEU A 68 7.22 40.19 8.23
N LYS A 69 5.91 40.40 8.05
CA LYS A 69 4.95 39.31 7.79
C LYS A 69 5.27 38.55 6.50
N LEU A 70 5.64 39.26 5.43
CA LEU A 70 6.05 38.65 4.16
C LEU A 70 7.32 37.79 4.33
N LEU A 71 8.33 38.32 5.05
CA LEU A 71 9.57 37.61 5.34
C LEU A 71 9.32 36.32 6.14
N PHE A 72 8.45 36.37 7.16
CA PHE A 72 8.07 35.19 7.95
C PHE A 72 7.34 34.12 7.14
N VAL A 73 6.73 34.47 6.00
CA VAL A 73 6.09 33.51 5.10
C VAL A 73 7.10 32.97 4.07
N THR A 74 7.95 33.83 3.50
CA THR A 74 8.88 33.43 2.42
C THR A 74 10.12 32.71 2.92
N ALA A 75 10.68 33.11 4.06
CA ALA A 75 11.95 32.55 4.56
C ALA A 75 11.85 31.07 4.95
N PRO A 76 10.82 30.59 5.67
CA PRO A 76 10.67 29.16 5.95
C PRO A 76 10.49 28.32 4.68
N PHE A 77 9.86 28.90 3.65
CA PHE A 77 9.63 28.21 2.38
C PHE A 77 10.92 28.05 1.58
N VAL A 78 11.74 29.10 1.50
CA VAL A 78 13.10 29.03 0.90
C VAL A 78 13.95 28.03 1.67
N TRP A 79 13.94 28.10 3.00
CA TRP A 79 14.68 27.18 3.85
C TRP A 79 14.26 25.72 3.64
N LEU A 80 12.95 25.46 3.53
CA LEU A 80 12.42 24.14 3.24
C LEU A 80 12.92 23.62 1.89
N VAL A 81 12.82 24.41 0.81
CA VAL A 81 13.29 24.00 -0.52
C VAL A 81 14.79 23.74 -0.55
N VAL A 82 15.60 24.63 0.04
CA VAL A 82 17.06 24.46 0.11
C VAL A 82 17.42 23.22 0.94
N ARG A 83 16.71 22.98 2.06
CA ARG A 83 16.87 21.78 2.87
C ARG A 83 16.48 20.52 2.12
N SER A 84 15.39 20.55 1.35
CA SER A 84 14.93 19.43 0.51
C SER A 84 15.88 19.15 -0.67
N CYS A 85 16.73 20.09 -1.07
CA CYS A 85 17.83 19.80 -2.00
C CYS A 85 19.00 19.08 -1.32
N TRP A 86 19.05 19.07 0.02
CA TRP A 86 20.06 18.45 0.86
C TRP A 86 19.52 17.18 1.53
N VAL A 87 18.98 16.26 0.74
CA VAL A 87 18.53 14.95 1.26
C VAL A 87 19.76 14.11 1.56
N ASP A 88 20.01 13.84 2.85
CA ASP A 88 20.96 12.83 3.27
C ASP A 88 20.43 11.45 2.88
N ILE A 89 20.95 10.91 1.77
CA ILE A 89 20.74 9.51 1.43
C ILE A 89 21.61 8.70 2.38
N ASN A 90 21.00 8.21 3.47
CA ASN A 90 21.69 7.37 4.44
C ASN A 90 22.20 6.08 3.78
N ALA A 91 23.27 5.52 4.34
CA ALA A 91 23.75 4.22 3.92
C ALA A 91 22.64 3.17 4.11
N PRO A 92 22.43 2.26 3.14
CA PRO A 92 21.43 1.23 3.28
C PRO A 92 21.72 0.34 4.49
N PRO A 93 20.68 -0.14 5.21
CA PRO A 93 20.86 -1.07 6.31
C PRO A 93 21.42 -2.41 5.80
N GLY A 94 22.22 -3.09 6.63
CA GLY A 94 22.75 -4.42 6.32
C GLY A 94 24.02 -4.74 7.09
N LEU A 95 24.40 -6.02 7.10
CA LEU A 95 25.58 -6.52 7.79
C LEU A 95 26.79 -6.45 6.85
N ALA A 96 27.76 -5.60 7.17
CA ALA A 96 28.92 -5.39 6.32
C ALA A 96 29.86 -6.61 6.27
N VAL A 97 30.26 -6.98 5.06
CA VAL A 97 31.23 -8.06 4.82
C VAL A 97 32.49 -7.46 4.20
N THR A 98 33.64 -7.96 4.63
CA THR A 98 34.96 -7.50 4.18
C THR A 98 35.67 -8.58 3.38
N ARG A 99 36.66 -8.19 2.58
CA ARG A 99 37.52 -9.13 1.86
C ARG A 99 38.22 -10.13 2.78
N ARG A 100 38.65 -9.69 3.96
CA ARG A 100 39.32 -10.55 4.94
C ARG A 100 38.39 -11.67 5.43
N SER A 101 37.10 -11.36 5.55
CA SER A 101 36.13 -12.22 6.19
C SER A 101 35.34 -13.10 5.20
N ALA A 102 35.29 -12.73 3.91
CA ALA A 102 34.69 -13.54 2.85
C ALA A 102 35.54 -13.50 1.55
N PRO A 103 36.77 -14.02 1.56
CA PRO A 103 37.71 -13.88 0.45
C PRO A 103 37.16 -14.47 -0.87
N ALA A 104 36.50 -15.63 -0.81
CA ALA A 104 35.93 -16.30 -1.99
C ALA A 104 34.88 -15.46 -2.73
N LEU A 105 34.01 -14.75 -1.98
CA LEU A 105 33.04 -13.82 -2.55
C LEU A 105 33.75 -12.66 -3.26
N PHE A 106 34.74 -12.05 -2.61
CA PHE A 106 35.46 -10.90 -3.16
C PHE A 106 36.31 -11.25 -4.38
N ASP A 107 36.86 -12.46 -4.45
CA ASP A 107 37.59 -12.94 -5.62
C ASP A 107 36.68 -13.09 -6.85
N ARG A 108 35.44 -13.56 -6.65
CA ARG A 108 34.42 -13.61 -7.69
C ARG A 108 34.05 -12.20 -8.16
N LEU A 109 33.80 -11.28 -7.22
CA LEU A 109 33.53 -9.88 -7.54
C LEU A 109 34.67 -9.24 -8.35
N ASP A 110 35.93 -9.50 -8.02
CA ASP A 110 37.08 -8.96 -8.77
C ASP A 110 37.22 -9.56 -10.17
N LYS A 111 36.91 -10.86 -10.34
CA LYS A 111 36.90 -11.52 -11.65
C LYS A 111 35.83 -10.90 -12.54
N LEU A 112 34.61 -10.75 -12.04
CA LEU A 112 33.50 -10.13 -12.76
C LEU A 112 33.77 -8.66 -13.08
N ARG A 113 34.25 -7.88 -12.10
CA ARG A 113 34.64 -6.48 -12.29
C ARG A 113 35.63 -6.32 -13.44
N ARG A 114 36.67 -7.16 -13.49
CA ARG A 114 37.68 -7.13 -14.56
C ARG A 114 37.07 -7.52 -15.92
N LYS A 115 36.26 -8.58 -15.96
CA LYS A 115 35.60 -9.05 -17.20
C LYS A 115 34.66 -7.99 -17.79
N LEU A 116 33.90 -7.29 -16.93
CA LEU A 116 32.90 -6.28 -17.33
C LEU A 116 33.46 -4.86 -17.40
N ARG A 117 34.72 -4.64 -17.01
CA ARG A 117 35.34 -3.29 -16.89
C ARG A 117 34.48 -2.33 -16.06
N ALA A 118 33.87 -2.84 -15.01
CA ALA A 118 32.95 -2.11 -14.14
C ALA A 118 33.69 -1.40 -12.99
N PRO A 119 33.13 -0.34 -12.39
CA PRO A 119 33.69 0.26 -11.17
C PRO A 119 33.60 -0.72 -9.99
N ARG A 120 34.43 -0.51 -8.96
CA ARG A 120 34.40 -1.35 -7.75
C ARG A 120 33.18 -1.05 -6.87
N PHE A 121 32.74 -2.06 -6.14
CA PHE A 121 31.92 -1.89 -4.94
C PHE A 121 32.80 -1.44 -3.77
N HIS A 122 32.35 -0.42 -3.04
CA HIS A 122 33.06 0.13 -1.88
C HIS A 122 32.66 -0.56 -0.58
N ARG A 123 31.42 -1.04 -0.53
CA ARG A 123 30.82 -1.77 0.60
C ARG A 123 29.96 -2.90 0.04
N VAL A 124 30.04 -4.06 0.69
CA VAL A 124 29.19 -5.22 0.42
C VAL A 124 28.44 -5.49 1.71
N LEU A 125 27.10 -5.47 1.65
CA LEU A 125 26.23 -5.68 2.80
C LEU A 125 25.36 -6.91 2.57
N ILE A 126 25.14 -7.67 3.64
CA ILE A 126 24.22 -8.78 3.68
C ILE A 126 22.90 -8.32 4.28
N THR A 127 21.79 -8.60 3.60
CA THR A 127 20.44 -8.18 3.99
C THR A 127 19.51 -9.37 4.18
N ASP A 128 18.33 -9.12 4.74
CA ASP A 128 17.21 -10.04 4.93
C ASP A 128 16.29 -10.14 3.69
N GLU A 129 16.46 -9.25 2.71
CA GLU A 129 15.66 -9.23 1.47
C GLU A 129 15.99 -10.40 0.53
N PHE A 130 15.00 -10.94 -0.18
CA PHE A 130 15.24 -11.89 -1.28
C PHE A 130 15.61 -11.14 -2.57
N ASN A 131 16.76 -10.47 -2.57
CA ASN A 131 17.22 -9.70 -3.72
C ASN A 131 18.74 -9.49 -3.73
N ALA A 132 19.28 -9.10 -4.89
CA ALA A 132 20.58 -8.44 -5.01
C ALA A 132 20.34 -7.04 -5.57
N GLY A 133 21.15 -6.07 -5.19
CA GLY A 133 20.98 -4.74 -5.72
C GLY A 133 22.15 -3.81 -5.47
N VAL A 134 22.22 -2.76 -6.28
CA VAL A 134 23.26 -1.74 -6.17
C VAL A 134 22.66 -0.40 -5.76
N VAL A 135 23.21 0.17 -4.68
CA VAL A 135 22.85 1.51 -4.22
C VAL A 135 24.06 2.43 -4.33
N GLN A 136 23.88 3.59 -4.96
CA GLN A 136 24.91 4.63 -5.05
C GLN A 136 24.60 5.73 -4.05
N VAL A 137 25.42 5.85 -3.00
CA VAL A 137 25.26 6.85 -1.95
C VAL A 137 26.18 8.05 -2.23
N PRO A 138 25.66 9.29 -2.34
CA PRO A 138 26.48 10.48 -2.52
C PRO A 138 27.33 10.77 -1.27
N ARG A 139 28.58 11.20 -1.45
CA ARG A 139 29.53 11.52 -0.37
C ARG A 139 29.72 13.02 -0.12
N LEU A 140 29.44 13.86 -1.12
CA LEU A 140 29.65 15.32 -1.08
C LEU A 140 28.49 16.03 -1.82
N GLY A 141 27.30 16.03 -1.21
CA GLY A 141 26.12 16.66 -1.78
C GLY A 141 25.74 16.11 -3.18
N PRO A 142 25.04 16.89 -4.02
CA PRO A 142 24.58 16.43 -5.35
C PRO A 142 25.71 16.26 -6.39
N VAL A 143 26.97 16.54 -6.04
CA VAL A 143 28.10 16.57 -6.98
C VAL A 143 28.97 15.31 -6.84
N GLY A 144 28.74 14.35 -7.74
CA GLY A 144 29.78 13.53 -8.39
C GLY A 144 30.45 12.37 -7.64
N TRP A 145 30.56 12.39 -6.31
CA TRP A 145 31.35 11.38 -5.58
C TRP A 145 30.42 10.37 -4.91
N HIS A 146 30.27 9.19 -5.50
CA HIS A 146 29.35 8.16 -5.01
C HIS A 146 30.10 6.96 -4.46
N ALA A 147 29.63 6.42 -3.35
CA ALA A 147 30.01 5.10 -2.87
C ALA A 147 29.02 4.07 -3.43
N ASN A 148 29.52 3.11 -4.20
CA ASN A 148 28.74 1.96 -4.66
C ASN A 148 28.63 0.92 -3.53
N TYR A 149 27.41 0.66 -3.08
CA TYR A 149 27.04 -0.41 -2.15
C TYR A 149 26.45 -1.56 -2.95
N LEU A 150 26.93 -2.77 -2.69
CA LEU A 150 26.31 -4.00 -3.14
C LEU A 150 25.52 -4.57 -1.97
N LEU A 151 24.23 -4.79 -2.17
CA LEU A 151 23.33 -5.45 -1.24
C LEU A 151 23.13 -6.89 -1.73
N LEU A 152 23.37 -7.85 -0.86
CA LEU A 152 23.15 -9.28 -1.13
C LEU A 152 22.25 -9.87 -0.06
N GLY A 153 21.05 -10.25 -0.48
CA GLY A 153 20.10 -10.96 0.35
C GLY A 153 20.60 -12.32 0.81
N MET A 154 20.59 -12.59 2.10
CA MET A 154 20.85 -13.95 2.62
C MET A 154 19.86 -14.97 2.04
N PRO A 155 18.54 -14.68 1.91
CA PRO A 155 17.62 -15.59 1.22
C PRO A 155 18.02 -15.87 -0.22
N LEU A 156 18.48 -14.86 -0.97
CA LEU A 156 18.95 -15.05 -2.34
C LEU A 156 20.19 -15.96 -2.37
N LEU A 157 21.19 -15.68 -1.53
CA LEU A 157 22.42 -16.49 -1.45
C LEU A 157 22.15 -17.95 -1.11
N LYS A 158 21.12 -18.23 -0.31
CA LYS A 158 20.67 -19.59 0.04
C LYS A 158 19.92 -20.30 -1.10
N SER A 159 19.42 -19.55 -2.07
CA SER A 159 18.55 -20.06 -3.13
C SER A 159 19.27 -20.35 -4.45
N VAL A 160 20.49 -19.81 -4.62
CA VAL A 160 21.22 -19.89 -5.88
C VAL A 160 22.59 -20.55 -5.69
N SER A 161 23.07 -21.23 -6.72
CA SER A 161 24.45 -21.71 -6.80
C SER A 161 25.44 -20.55 -7.02
N PRO A 162 26.75 -20.75 -6.76
CA PRO A 162 27.75 -19.72 -7.04
C PRO A 162 27.82 -19.26 -8.50
N ARG A 163 27.48 -20.14 -9.45
CA ARG A 163 27.46 -19.79 -10.89
C ARG A 163 26.27 -18.90 -11.21
N GLN A 164 25.10 -19.21 -10.66
CA GLN A 164 23.92 -18.36 -10.77
C GLN A 164 24.16 -17.01 -10.06
N LEU A 165 24.82 -17.01 -8.89
CA LEU A 165 25.23 -15.76 -8.24
C LEU A 165 26.17 -14.95 -9.12
N ASP A 166 27.14 -15.57 -9.81
CA ASP A 166 28.01 -14.85 -10.74
C ASP A 166 27.20 -14.17 -11.86
N ALA A 167 26.13 -14.79 -12.36
CA ALA A 167 25.26 -14.21 -13.39
C ALA A 167 24.45 -13.02 -12.85
N ILE A 168 23.90 -13.14 -11.63
CA ILE A 168 23.20 -12.05 -10.94
C ILE A 168 24.16 -10.88 -10.69
N LEU A 169 25.35 -11.15 -10.14
CA LEU A 169 26.37 -10.13 -9.91
C LEU A 169 26.85 -9.48 -11.22
N ALA A 170 26.94 -10.24 -12.30
CA ALA A 170 27.29 -9.71 -13.61
C ALA A 170 26.22 -8.76 -14.16
N HIS A 171 24.94 -9.06 -13.92
CA HIS A 171 23.81 -8.19 -14.23
C HIS A 171 23.91 -6.87 -13.42
N GLU A 172 24.14 -6.96 -12.10
CA GLU A 172 24.35 -5.77 -11.24
C GLU A 172 25.55 -4.91 -11.68
N PHE A 173 26.65 -5.55 -12.09
CA PHE A 173 27.77 -4.84 -12.69
C PHE A 173 27.43 -4.23 -14.06
N GLY A 174 26.52 -4.85 -14.82
CA GLY A 174 25.97 -4.33 -16.07
C GLY A 174 25.32 -2.97 -15.88
N HIS A 175 24.57 -2.77 -14.80
CA HIS A 175 24.05 -1.44 -14.45
C HIS A 175 25.15 -0.41 -14.16
N LEU A 176 26.31 -0.83 -13.67
CA LEU A 176 27.42 0.08 -13.38
C LEU A 176 28.39 0.30 -14.57
N ALA A 177 28.37 -0.59 -15.56
CA ALA A 177 29.32 -0.61 -16.67
C ALA A 177 28.77 0.10 -17.92
N GLY A 178 29.57 0.98 -18.52
CA GLY A 178 29.27 1.60 -19.82
C GLY A 178 28.60 2.99 -19.77
N GLY A 179 28.56 3.66 -20.93
CA GLY A 179 28.02 5.03 -21.07
C GLY A 179 26.49 5.09 -21.03
N HIS A 180 25.80 4.08 -21.58
CA HIS A 180 24.33 3.98 -21.55
C HIS A 180 23.80 3.70 -20.14
N ALA A 181 24.46 2.80 -19.40
CA ALA A 181 24.10 2.47 -18.02
C ALA A 181 24.23 3.68 -17.07
N ARG A 182 25.19 4.59 -17.30
CA ARG A 182 25.28 5.87 -16.54
C ARG A 182 24.06 6.76 -16.73
N PHE A 183 23.55 6.86 -17.95
CA PHE A 183 22.35 7.64 -18.26
C PHE A 183 21.10 6.98 -17.65
N GLY A 184 20.98 5.66 -17.77
CA GLY A 184 19.95 4.86 -17.12
C GLY A 184 19.88 5.04 -15.62
N ASN A 185 21.03 4.89 -14.93
CA ASN A 185 21.13 5.06 -13.49
C ASN A 185 20.80 6.50 -13.05
N TRP A 186 21.21 7.50 -13.83
CA TRP A 186 20.84 8.88 -13.56
C TRP A 186 19.32 9.10 -13.66
N LEU A 187 18.66 8.56 -14.69
CA LEU A 187 17.21 8.62 -14.82
C LEU A 187 16.49 7.86 -13.70
N TYR A 188 17.00 6.70 -13.29
CA TYR A 188 16.45 5.94 -12.15
C TYR A 188 16.52 6.76 -10.85
N ARG A 189 17.68 7.36 -10.55
CA ARG A 189 17.80 8.26 -9.39
C ARG A 189 16.84 9.44 -9.49
N LEU A 190 16.75 10.05 -10.67
CA LEU A 190 15.88 11.18 -10.90
C LEU A 190 14.41 10.81 -10.62
N ARG A 191 13.93 9.67 -11.16
CA ARG A 191 12.59 9.15 -10.86
C ARG A 191 12.36 8.98 -9.37
N ARG A 192 13.30 8.35 -8.64
CA ARG A 192 13.18 8.15 -7.19
C ARG A 192 13.08 9.46 -6.43
N ILE A 193 13.92 10.44 -6.75
CA ILE A 193 13.88 11.77 -6.13
C ILE A 193 12.51 12.42 -6.37
N TRP A 194 12.00 12.38 -7.60
CA TRP A 194 10.70 12.96 -7.93
C TRP A 194 9.52 12.27 -7.23
N SER A 195 9.54 10.94 -7.14
CA SER A 195 8.51 10.19 -6.40
C SER A 195 8.56 10.50 -4.91
N GLN A 196 9.75 10.48 -4.29
CA GLN A 196 9.92 10.82 -2.88
C GLN A 196 9.41 12.23 -2.56
N LEU A 197 9.73 13.21 -3.41
CA LEU A 197 9.23 14.57 -3.25
C LEU A 197 7.70 14.66 -3.41
N LEU A 198 7.08 13.85 -4.27
CA LEU A 198 5.62 13.80 -4.39
C LEU A 198 5.00 13.21 -3.11
N ASP A 199 5.56 12.12 -2.58
CA ASP A 199 5.07 11.45 -1.37
C ASP A 199 5.21 12.35 -0.13
N GLU A 200 6.30 13.12 -0.01
CA GLU A 200 6.50 14.09 1.08
C GLU A 200 5.51 15.28 1.02
N LEU A 201 4.96 15.58 -0.16
CA LEU A 201 3.99 16.67 -0.37
C LEU A 201 2.54 16.25 -0.09
N GLU A 202 2.20 14.96 -0.04
CA GLU A 202 0.82 14.50 0.23
C GLU A 202 0.29 14.83 1.65
N PRO A 203 1.07 14.68 2.73
CA PRO A 203 0.59 14.93 4.10
C PRO A 203 0.43 16.42 4.44
N THR A 204 1.16 17.31 3.77
CA THR A 204 1.24 18.73 4.11
C THR A 204 0.18 19.55 3.37
N ARG A 205 -1.02 19.68 3.96
CA ARG A 205 -2.11 20.55 3.47
C ARG A 205 -1.83 22.06 3.66
N SER A 206 -0.68 22.55 3.20
CA SER A 206 -0.35 23.98 3.24
C SER A 206 -0.76 24.68 1.93
N SER A 207 -1.46 25.81 2.03
CA SER A 207 -1.97 26.56 0.86
C SER A 207 -0.88 27.13 -0.04
N GLY A 208 0.37 27.22 0.44
CA GLY A 208 1.53 27.71 -0.33
C GLY A 208 2.12 26.72 -1.33
N MET A 209 1.78 25.42 -1.23
CA MET A 209 2.37 24.36 -2.06
C MET A 209 1.50 23.94 -3.25
N VAL A 210 0.38 24.62 -3.50
CA VAL A 210 -0.59 24.24 -4.56
C VAL A 210 0.07 24.22 -5.94
N LEU A 211 0.94 25.18 -6.26
CA LEU A 211 1.61 25.24 -7.56
C LEU A 211 2.61 24.08 -7.74
N PHE A 212 3.39 23.76 -6.71
CA PHE A 212 4.27 22.59 -6.69
C PHE A 212 3.48 21.31 -6.88
N ARG A 213 2.43 21.10 -6.10
CA ARG A 213 1.60 19.90 -6.17
C ARG A 213 1.02 19.70 -7.58
N ARG A 214 0.44 20.74 -8.19
CA ARG A 214 -0.14 20.64 -9.55
C ARG A 214 0.92 20.27 -10.59
N PHE A 215 2.13 20.83 -10.49
CA PHE A 215 3.21 20.45 -11.38
C PHE A 215 3.64 19.01 -11.15
N PHE A 216 3.86 18.58 -9.90
CA PHE A 216 4.33 17.24 -9.57
C PHE A 216 3.32 16.15 -9.97
N GLU A 217 2.03 16.34 -9.64
CA GLU A 217 0.94 15.44 -10.06
C GLU A 217 0.82 15.33 -11.58
N TRP A 218 1.19 16.38 -12.33
CA TRP A 218 1.24 16.33 -13.78
C TRP A 218 2.54 15.71 -14.32
N TYR A 219 3.69 16.12 -13.79
CA TYR A 219 5.01 15.83 -14.30
C TYR A 219 5.48 14.42 -13.92
N VAL A 220 5.39 14.02 -12.65
CA VAL A 220 5.98 12.78 -12.13
C VAL A 220 5.40 11.54 -12.84
N PRO A 221 4.06 11.36 -12.95
CA PRO A 221 3.50 10.20 -13.65
C PRO A 221 3.89 10.16 -15.14
N ARG A 222 3.97 11.34 -15.79
CA ARG A 222 4.38 11.44 -17.20
C ARG A 222 5.85 11.10 -17.36
N PHE A 223 6.73 11.70 -16.55
CA PHE A 223 8.16 11.44 -16.58
C PHE A 223 8.47 9.96 -16.33
N ASN A 224 7.77 9.32 -15.39
CA ASN A 224 7.86 7.88 -15.16
C ASN A 224 7.48 7.10 -16.42
N ALA A 225 6.35 7.39 -17.06
CA ALA A 225 5.95 6.73 -18.32
C ALA A 225 6.96 6.94 -19.46
N TYR A 226 7.50 8.16 -19.63
CA TYR A 226 8.50 8.47 -20.67
C TYR A 226 9.86 7.82 -20.43
N SER A 227 10.28 7.67 -19.17
CA SER A 227 11.57 7.05 -18.87
C SER A 227 11.50 5.52 -18.80
N PHE A 228 10.29 4.94 -18.73
CA PHE A 228 10.08 3.49 -18.54
C PHE A 228 10.67 2.61 -19.66
N PRO A 229 10.43 2.87 -20.96
CA PRO A 229 11.00 2.06 -22.03
C PRO A 229 12.54 2.07 -22.03
N LEU A 230 13.14 3.20 -21.61
CA LEU A 230 14.59 3.28 -21.52
C LEU A 230 15.14 2.51 -20.31
N ALA A 231 14.40 2.46 -19.20
CA ALA A 231 14.74 1.58 -18.08
C ALA A 231 14.75 0.11 -18.53
N ARG A 232 13.69 -0.34 -19.22
CA ARG A 232 13.63 -1.70 -19.79
C ARG A 232 14.78 -2.00 -20.74
N ALA A 233 15.14 -1.05 -21.61
CA ALA A 233 16.30 -1.23 -22.49
C ALA A 233 17.61 -1.44 -21.71
N ASN A 234 17.81 -0.76 -20.58
CA ASN A 234 18.99 -0.96 -19.74
C ASN A 234 19.00 -2.34 -19.07
N GLU A 235 17.82 -2.88 -18.69
CA GLU A 235 17.70 -4.25 -18.16
C GLU A 235 18.17 -5.29 -19.19
N TYR A 236 17.73 -5.17 -20.44
CA TYR A 236 18.19 -6.05 -21.51
C TYR A 236 19.70 -5.89 -21.79
N GLU A 237 20.23 -4.66 -21.73
CA GLU A 237 21.68 -4.42 -21.85
C GLU A 237 22.46 -5.10 -20.71
N ALA A 238 21.94 -5.06 -19.47
CA ALA A 238 22.52 -5.71 -18.30
C ALA A 238 22.45 -7.23 -18.40
N ASP A 239 21.33 -7.80 -18.86
CA ASP A 239 21.18 -9.23 -19.13
C ASP A 239 22.15 -9.71 -20.21
N ALA A 240 22.27 -8.97 -21.30
CA ALA A 240 23.22 -9.29 -22.35
C ALA A 240 24.67 -9.22 -21.85
N ALA A 241 24.99 -8.28 -20.95
CA ALA A 241 26.29 -8.21 -20.30
C ALA A 241 26.54 -9.40 -19.36
N ALA A 242 25.53 -9.79 -18.59
CA ALA A 242 25.58 -10.94 -17.71
C ALA A 242 25.78 -12.24 -18.49
N ALA A 243 24.99 -12.49 -19.54
CA ALA A 243 25.13 -13.65 -20.41
C ALA A 243 26.52 -13.75 -21.06
N ARG A 244 27.12 -12.62 -21.48
CA ARG A 244 28.51 -12.60 -21.99
C ARG A 244 29.55 -12.83 -20.89
N ALA A 245 29.28 -12.38 -19.67
CA ALA A 245 30.18 -12.52 -18.53
C ALA A 245 30.14 -13.92 -17.91
N THR A 246 29.02 -14.63 -18.02
CA THR A 246 28.85 -16.02 -17.59
C THR A 246 28.51 -16.89 -18.80
N SER A 247 27.23 -17.23 -19.00
CA SER A 247 26.66 -17.84 -20.21
C SER A 247 25.14 -17.56 -20.25
N PRO A 248 24.49 -17.63 -21.42
CA PRO A 248 23.03 -17.53 -21.52
C PRO A 248 22.29 -18.54 -20.63
N GLU A 249 22.80 -19.78 -20.54
CA GLU A 249 22.21 -20.85 -19.74
C GLU A 249 22.34 -20.57 -18.25
N THR A 250 23.49 -20.06 -17.80
CA THR A 250 23.71 -19.73 -16.39
C THR A 250 22.81 -18.57 -15.95
N LEU A 251 22.60 -17.59 -16.82
CA LEU A 251 21.67 -16.49 -16.57
C LEU A 251 20.22 -16.97 -16.58
N ALA A 252 19.83 -17.81 -17.54
CA ALA A 252 18.50 -18.42 -17.58
C ALA A 252 18.20 -19.24 -16.31
N GLU A 253 19.17 -20.01 -15.83
CA GLU A 253 19.08 -20.73 -14.55
C GLU A 253 18.91 -19.78 -13.37
N ALA A 254 19.65 -18.67 -13.32
CA ALA A 254 19.52 -17.69 -12.25
C ALA A 254 18.14 -17.02 -12.24
N LEU A 255 17.68 -16.54 -13.41
CA LEU A 255 16.38 -15.87 -13.56
C LEU A 255 15.22 -16.81 -13.21
N THR A 256 15.26 -18.05 -13.71
CA THR A 256 14.21 -19.03 -13.45
C THR A 256 14.17 -19.43 -11.98
N THR A 257 15.33 -19.73 -11.38
CA THR A 257 15.40 -20.08 -9.96
C THR A 257 14.93 -18.94 -9.06
N THR A 258 15.34 -17.70 -9.32
CA THR A 258 14.86 -16.55 -8.54
C THR A 258 13.35 -16.35 -8.68
N ALA A 259 12.78 -16.52 -9.89
CA ALA A 259 11.35 -16.37 -10.11
C ALA A 259 10.49 -17.44 -9.40
N VAL A 260 10.96 -18.70 -9.40
CA VAL A 260 10.29 -19.82 -8.73
C VAL A 260 10.43 -19.70 -7.21
N VAL A 261 11.64 -19.46 -6.70
CA VAL A 261 11.86 -19.34 -5.25
C VAL A 261 11.15 -18.11 -4.68
N GLY A 262 11.07 -17.00 -5.42
CA GLY A 262 10.27 -15.84 -5.01
C GLY A 262 8.79 -16.19 -4.80
N ARG A 263 8.22 -17.04 -5.66
CA ARG A 263 6.84 -17.55 -5.51
C ARG A 263 6.70 -18.50 -4.33
N TYR A 264 7.65 -19.41 -4.15
CA TYR A 264 7.68 -20.28 -2.96
C TYR A 264 7.72 -19.46 -1.66
N LEU A 265 8.59 -18.45 -1.60
CA LEU A 265 8.71 -17.59 -0.43
C LEU A 265 7.41 -16.86 -0.12
N ALA A 266 6.77 -16.28 -1.15
CA ALA A 266 5.55 -15.49 -0.99
C ALA A 266 4.31 -16.33 -0.69
N ASN A 267 4.16 -17.51 -1.32
CA ASN A 267 2.93 -18.29 -1.27
C ASN A 267 2.98 -19.45 -0.25
N ASN A 268 4.17 -19.91 0.14
CA ASN A 268 4.32 -21.08 1.02
C ASN A 268 5.12 -20.72 2.28
N PHE A 269 6.41 -20.36 2.12
CA PHE A 269 7.32 -20.25 3.26
C PHE A 269 6.86 -19.21 4.28
N TRP A 270 6.70 -17.94 3.88
CA TRP A 270 6.30 -16.87 4.80
C TRP A 270 4.89 -17.07 5.38
N PRO A 271 3.86 -17.42 4.57
CA PRO A 271 2.54 -17.75 5.11
C PRO A 271 2.56 -18.84 6.19
N GLN A 272 3.31 -19.93 5.98
CA GLN A 272 3.46 -21.00 6.98
C GLN A 272 4.17 -20.51 8.24
N VAL A 273 5.18 -19.65 8.12
CA VAL A 273 5.87 -19.06 9.27
C VAL A 273 4.92 -18.19 10.08
N TYR A 274 4.19 -17.29 9.43
CA TYR A 274 3.28 -16.37 10.11
C TYR A 274 2.04 -17.07 10.68
N ALA A 275 1.58 -18.17 10.07
CA ALA A 275 0.48 -18.98 10.62
C ALA A 275 0.81 -19.55 12.02
N LYS A 276 2.09 -19.76 12.35
CA LYS A 276 2.50 -20.20 13.71
C LYS A 276 2.22 -19.16 14.79
N ALA A 277 2.05 -17.89 14.43
CA ALA A 277 1.67 -16.84 15.37
C ALA A 277 0.29 -17.08 15.99
N ASP A 278 -0.55 -17.87 15.32
CA ASP A 278 -1.87 -18.18 15.84
C ASP A 278 -1.77 -19.09 17.08
N THR A 279 -0.78 -19.99 17.15
CA THR A 279 -0.67 -21.00 18.21
C THR A 279 0.50 -20.80 19.15
N THR A 280 1.50 -19.98 18.78
CA THR A 280 2.73 -19.78 19.57
C THR A 280 2.84 -18.34 20.07
N PRO A 281 2.98 -18.10 21.39
CA PRO A 281 2.95 -16.75 21.97
C PRO A 281 4.18 -15.87 21.63
N GLN A 282 5.29 -16.49 21.23
CA GLN A 282 6.52 -15.81 20.85
C GLN A 282 7.08 -16.42 19.55
N PRO A 283 7.77 -15.64 18.71
CA PRO A 283 8.41 -16.17 17.51
C PRO A 283 9.55 -17.12 17.92
N SER A 284 9.36 -18.41 17.68
CA SER A 284 10.37 -19.46 17.92
C SER A 284 11.03 -19.96 16.64
N PHE A 285 10.82 -19.26 15.52
CA PHE A 285 11.29 -19.65 14.20
C PHE A 285 12.53 -18.84 13.80
N SER A 286 13.42 -19.49 13.05
CA SER A 286 14.66 -18.90 12.52
C SER A 286 14.62 -19.00 10.99
N PRO A 287 13.98 -18.05 10.29
CA PRO A 287 13.70 -18.17 8.86
C PRO A 287 14.96 -18.27 8.02
N HIS A 288 16.01 -17.51 8.32
CA HIS A 288 17.24 -17.55 7.55
C HIS A 288 18.01 -18.84 7.76
N ALA A 289 18.08 -19.38 8.98
CA ALA A 289 18.71 -20.67 9.25
C ALA A 289 17.99 -21.84 8.56
N THR A 290 16.65 -21.85 8.56
CA THR A 290 15.84 -22.97 8.06
C THR A 290 15.62 -22.95 6.55
N LEU A 291 15.67 -21.79 5.90
CA LEU A 291 15.31 -21.60 4.49
C LEU A 291 16.00 -22.57 3.53
N GLY A 292 17.30 -22.79 3.66
CA GLY A 292 18.04 -23.68 2.74
C GLY A 292 17.53 -25.12 2.79
N GLY A 293 17.18 -25.62 3.97
CA GLY A 293 16.56 -26.93 4.15
C GLY A 293 15.13 -26.98 3.64
N ALA A 294 14.35 -25.93 3.88
CA ALA A 294 12.98 -25.78 3.38
C ALA A 294 12.93 -25.82 1.85
N LEU A 295 13.80 -25.06 1.16
CA LEU A 295 13.91 -25.06 -0.30
C LEU A 295 14.28 -26.42 -0.90
N THR A 296 15.00 -27.26 -0.16
CA THR A 296 15.40 -28.59 -0.66
C THR A 296 14.30 -29.63 -0.41
N THR A 297 13.50 -29.45 0.64
CA THR A 297 12.56 -30.45 1.15
C THR A 297 11.12 -30.19 0.68
N GLU A 298 10.73 -28.92 0.56
CA GLU A 298 9.34 -28.54 0.30
C GLU A 298 9.08 -28.28 -1.19
N LEU A 299 10.06 -27.79 -1.96
CA LEU A 299 9.92 -27.53 -3.40
C LEU A 299 9.92 -28.83 -4.20
N GLY A 300 8.72 -29.36 -4.45
CA GLY A 300 8.51 -30.55 -5.29
C GLY A 300 8.58 -30.27 -6.79
N ALA A 301 8.75 -31.31 -7.61
CA ALA A 301 8.81 -31.19 -9.07
C ALA A 301 7.53 -30.60 -9.70
N GLU A 302 6.37 -30.92 -9.13
CA GLU A 302 5.07 -30.38 -9.55
C GLU A 302 4.98 -28.87 -9.28
N GLU A 303 5.38 -28.43 -8.09
CA GLU A 303 5.38 -27.01 -7.71
C GLU A 303 6.36 -26.20 -8.56
N ILE A 304 7.56 -26.74 -8.81
CA ILE A 304 8.55 -26.13 -9.70
C ILE A 304 7.96 -25.95 -11.09
N THR A 305 7.30 -26.97 -11.63
CA THR A 305 6.68 -26.92 -12.96
C THR A 305 5.57 -25.88 -13.02
N ARG A 306 4.65 -25.90 -12.04
CA ARG A 306 3.55 -24.95 -11.92
C ARG A 306 4.07 -23.51 -11.81
N TRP A 307 4.95 -23.22 -10.87
CA TRP A 307 5.47 -21.87 -10.65
C TRP A 307 6.38 -21.38 -11.76
N THR A 308 7.08 -22.27 -12.47
CA THR A 308 7.80 -21.91 -13.69
C THR A 308 6.80 -21.49 -14.78
N SER A 309 5.73 -22.26 -14.99
CA SER A 309 4.67 -21.91 -15.94
C SER A 309 4.02 -20.57 -15.58
N ASP A 310 3.68 -20.36 -14.31
CA ASP A 310 3.09 -19.10 -13.83
C ASP A 310 4.04 -17.91 -14.02
N ALA A 311 5.35 -18.13 -13.80
CA ALA A 311 6.37 -17.10 -14.04
C ALA A 311 6.54 -16.76 -15.53
N LEU A 312 6.34 -17.74 -16.41
CA LEU A 312 6.41 -17.53 -17.86
C LEU A 312 5.12 -16.89 -18.42
N ALA A 313 3.96 -17.19 -17.84
CA ALA A 313 2.68 -16.61 -18.22
C ALA A 313 2.53 -15.14 -17.78
N GLN A 314 3.30 -14.70 -16.78
CA GLN A 314 3.22 -13.34 -16.27
C GLN A 314 3.68 -12.32 -17.33
N PRO A 315 2.80 -11.40 -17.78
CA PRO A 315 3.18 -10.39 -18.75
C PRO A 315 4.15 -9.37 -18.11
N THR A 316 4.96 -8.74 -18.95
CA THR A 316 5.81 -7.63 -18.53
C THR A 316 4.96 -6.47 -18.01
N ASP A 317 5.00 -6.26 -16.70
CA ASP A 317 4.23 -5.20 -16.04
C ASP A 317 4.73 -3.80 -16.43
N SER A 318 3.83 -2.82 -16.40
CA SER A 318 4.11 -1.42 -16.68
C SER A 318 4.65 -0.67 -15.47
N THR A 319 4.64 -1.28 -14.28
CA THR A 319 5.11 -0.66 -13.03
C THR A 319 6.42 -1.27 -12.49
N ASP A 320 6.75 -2.50 -12.87
CA ASP A 320 8.06 -3.12 -12.62
C ASP A 320 9.05 -2.80 -13.74
N THR A 321 10.19 -2.23 -13.38
CA THR A 321 11.25 -1.92 -14.35
C THR A 321 11.89 -3.17 -14.95
N HIS A 322 11.83 -4.31 -14.26
CA HIS A 322 12.31 -5.58 -14.79
C HIS A 322 11.31 -6.15 -15.80
N PRO A 323 11.75 -6.49 -17.03
CA PRO A 323 10.91 -7.22 -17.95
C PRO A 323 10.50 -8.59 -17.40
N GLY A 324 9.35 -9.09 -17.83
CA GLY A 324 8.87 -10.43 -17.49
C GLY A 324 9.86 -11.51 -17.90
N LEU A 325 9.83 -12.65 -17.19
CA LEU A 325 10.81 -13.74 -17.35
C LEU A 325 10.93 -14.21 -18.81
N VAL A 326 9.81 -14.39 -19.51
CA VAL A 326 9.77 -14.79 -20.93
C VAL A 326 10.56 -13.83 -21.81
N ASP A 327 10.38 -12.53 -21.63
CA ASP A 327 11.02 -11.54 -22.49
C ASP A 327 12.53 -11.47 -22.25
N ARG A 328 12.98 -11.63 -21.00
CA ARG A 328 14.41 -11.69 -20.65
C ARG A 328 15.07 -12.93 -21.23
N LEU A 329 14.45 -14.10 -21.07
CA LEU A 329 14.91 -15.38 -21.62
C LEU A 329 15.00 -15.32 -23.16
N ARG A 330 13.97 -14.78 -23.82
CA ARG A 330 13.98 -14.57 -25.28
C ARG A 330 15.10 -13.63 -25.72
N ALA A 331 15.36 -12.56 -24.99
CA ALA A 331 16.40 -11.58 -25.32
C ALA A 331 17.82 -12.16 -25.26
N ILE A 332 18.06 -13.14 -24.37
CA ILE A 332 19.36 -13.81 -24.24
C ILE A 332 19.44 -15.11 -25.06
N GLY A 333 18.34 -15.55 -25.68
CA GLY A 333 18.27 -16.73 -26.52
C GLY A 333 18.37 -18.06 -25.75
N ALA A 334 17.80 -18.14 -24.54
CA ALA A 334 17.85 -19.33 -23.70
C ALA A 334 16.46 -19.70 -23.17
N ASP A 335 16.25 -20.98 -22.89
CA ASP A 335 14.99 -21.49 -22.32
C ASP A 335 14.98 -21.43 -20.79
N ALA A 336 13.78 -21.40 -20.22
CA ALA A 336 13.60 -21.44 -18.77
C ALA A 336 14.14 -22.76 -18.21
N LYS A 337 14.95 -22.66 -17.17
CA LYS A 337 15.54 -23.84 -16.53
C LYS A 337 15.69 -23.60 -15.03
N PHE A 338 14.83 -24.21 -14.24
CA PHE A 338 15.02 -24.20 -12.79
C PHE A 338 16.23 -25.06 -12.42
N ASN A 339 17.12 -24.52 -11.59
CA ASN A 339 18.26 -25.25 -11.04
C ASN A 339 18.52 -24.78 -9.60
N SER A 340 18.21 -25.62 -8.61
CA SER A 340 18.47 -25.31 -7.20
C SER A 340 19.82 -25.89 -6.78
N PRO A 341 20.63 -25.17 -5.98
CA PRO A 341 21.83 -25.75 -5.41
C PRO A 341 21.50 -26.97 -4.54
N GLN A 342 22.34 -28.00 -4.58
CA GLN A 342 22.29 -29.09 -3.60
C GLN A 342 22.55 -28.56 -2.18
N SER A 343 22.10 -29.30 -1.17
CA SER A 343 22.33 -28.93 0.24
C SER A 343 23.81 -28.65 0.51
N GLY A 344 24.12 -27.47 1.04
CA GLY A 344 25.49 -27.01 1.30
C GLY A 344 26.24 -26.42 0.09
N ALA A 345 25.67 -26.45 -1.11
CA ALA A 345 26.27 -25.91 -2.34
C ALA A 345 25.71 -24.53 -2.76
N SER A 346 24.87 -23.92 -1.91
CA SER A 346 24.30 -22.58 -2.13
C SER A 346 25.35 -21.48 -1.96
N ALA A 347 25.18 -20.36 -2.65
CA ALA A 347 26.18 -19.30 -2.71
C ALA A 347 26.50 -18.63 -1.36
N ASP A 348 25.70 -18.83 -0.32
CA ASP A 348 25.99 -18.41 1.05
C ASP A 348 27.25 -19.06 1.64
N PHE A 349 27.75 -20.19 1.11
CA PHE A 349 29.07 -20.73 1.50
C PHE A 349 30.22 -19.78 1.17
N LEU A 350 30.05 -18.87 0.21
CA LEU A 350 31.08 -17.89 -0.17
C LEU A 350 31.38 -16.88 0.95
N LEU A 351 30.51 -16.83 1.97
CA LEU A 351 30.71 -16.04 3.19
C LEU A 351 31.72 -16.68 4.16
N GLY A 352 32.13 -17.94 3.94
CA GLY A 352 33.07 -18.65 4.80
C GLY A 352 32.61 -18.69 6.26
N ASP A 353 33.54 -18.47 7.18
CA ASP A 353 33.29 -18.50 8.64
C ASP A 353 32.29 -17.44 9.12
N LEU A 354 31.99 -16.42 8.31
CA LEU A 354 30.95 -15.43 8.65
C LEU A 354 29.53 -15.92 8.40
N ARG A 355 29.33 -17.02 7.66
CA ARG A 355 28.00 -17.48 7.26
C ARG A 355 27.05 -17.62 8.45
N ASP A 356 27.41 -18.45 9.43
CA ASP A 356 26.52 -18.77 10.55
C ASP A 356 26.31 -17.57 11.50
N PRO A 357 27.35 -16.78 11.86
CA PRO A 357 27.16 -15.55 12.62
C PRO A 357 26.26 -14.52 11.93
N LEU A 358 26.30 -14.43 10.59
CA LEU A 358 25.43 -13.52 9.83
C LEU A 358 23.98 -14.02 9.83
N ILE A 359 23.76 -15.32 9.62
CA ILE A 359 22.43 -15.94 9.68
C ILE A 359 21.81 -15.71 11.06
N ALA A 360 22.54 -16.02 12.14
CA ALA A 360 22.05 -15.82 13.50
C ALA A 360 21.65 -14.37 13.77
N LYS A 361 22.48 -13.39 13.36
CA LYS A 361 22.15 -11.96 13.50
C LYS A 361 20.90 -11.54 12.72
N LEU A 362 20.68 -12.11 11.54
CA LEU A 362 19.48 -11.82 10.75
C LEU A 362 18.24 -12.44 11.40
N ASP A 363 18.35 -13.68 11.91
CA ASP A 363 17.26 -14.34 12.62
C ASP A 363 16.90 -13.61 13.93
N ASP A 364 17.89 -13.21 14.73
CA ASP A 364 17.68 -12.42 15.94
C ASP A 364 16.99 -11.08 15.62
N ARG A 365 17.43 -10.41 14.54
CA ARG A 365 16.83 -9.15 14.10
C ARG A 365 15.38 -9.36 13.64
N TRP A 366 15.11 -10.40 12.86
CA TRP A 366 13.77 -10.72 12.40
C TRP A 366 12.84 -11.02 13.58
N GLN A 367 13.28 -11.84 14.54
CA GLN A 367 12.52 -12.17 15.75
C GLN A 367 12.19 -10.92 16.55
N PHE A 368 13.17 -10.02 16.73
CA PHE A 368 12.95 -8.75 17.41
C PHE A 368 11.91 -7.89 16.69
N GLN A 369 12.05 -7.71 15.37
CA GLN A 369 11.17 -6.86 14.56
C GLN A 369 9.72 -7.38 14.53
N ILE A 370 9.52 -8.70 14.42
CA ILE A 370 8.17 -9.28 14.33
C ILE A 370 7.49 -9.43 15.69
N SER A 371 8.24 -9.33 16.81
CA SER A 371 7.75 -9.70 18.15
C SER A 371 6.46 -9.00 18.60
N GLU A 372 6.25 -7.74 18.23
CA GLU A 372 5.04 -6.99 18.58
C GLU A 372 3.84 -7.45 17.77
N ASP A 373 3.97 -7.49 16.44
CA ASP A 373 2.92 -7.96 15.54
C ASP A 373 2.55 -9.42 15.81
N TRP A 374 3.56 -10.25 16.12
CA TRP A 374 3.38 -11.65 16.51
C TRP A 374 2.54 -11.79 17.78
N ARG A 375 2.85 -11.02 18.84
CA ARG A 375 2.09 -11.04 20.10
C ARG A 375 0.66 -10.52 19.89
N ARG A 376 0.48 -9.49 19.06
CA ARG A 376 -0.86 -8.99 18.69
C ARG A 376 -1.67 -10.08 18.00
N ARG A 377 -1.11 -10.73 16.99
CA ARG A 377 -1.76 -11.82 16.25
C ARG A 377 -2.11 -13.00 17.17
N TYR A 378 -1.18 -13.42 18.02
CA TYR A 378 -1.45 -14.47 19.01
C TYR A 378 -2.59 -14.11 19.97
N SER A 379 -2.62 -12.86 20.45
CA SER A 379 -3.70 -12.38 21.32
C SER A 379 -5.05 -12.39 20.61
N GLU A 380 -5.11 -11.95 19.36
CA GLU A 380 -6.32 -11.97 18.54
C GLU A 380 -6.80 -13.41 18.31
N ALA A 381 -5.90 -14.32 17.93
CA ALA A 381 -6.22 -15.73 17.72
C ALA A 381 -6.65 -16.42 19.02
N SER A 382 -6.05 -16.07 20.16
CA SER A 382 -6.42 -16.58 21.48
C SER A 382 -7.84 -16.12 21.88
N THR A 383 -8.16 -14.84 21.71
CA THR A 383 -9.51 -14.31 21.92
C THR A 383 -10.53 -14.99 21.01
N ALA A 384 -10.19 -15.17 19.73
CA ALA A 384 -11.03 -15.82 18.74
C ALA A 384 -11.33 -17.28 19.11
N ARG A 385 -10.31 -18.06 19.53
CA ARG A 385 -10.50 -19.44 20.02
C ARG A 385 -11.34 -19.51 21.29
N ASN A 386 -11.16 -18.58 22.23
CA ASN A 386 -12.00 -18.51 23.44
C ASN A 386 -13.46 -18.19 23.10
N ARG A 387 -13.69 -17.32 22.10
CA ARG A 387 -15.03 -17.01 21.58
C ARG A 387 -15.64 -18.23 20.90
N LEU A 388 -14.87 -18.93 20.07
CA LEU A 388 -15.29 -20.19 19.44
C LEU A 388 -15.69 -21.24 20.49
N TRP A 389 -14.84 -21.43 21.50
CA TRP A 389 -15.13 -22.36 22.60
C TRP A 389 -16.44 -22.02 23.32
N THR A 390 -16.70 -20.73 23.57
CA THR A 390 -17.96 -20.26 24.17
C THR A 390 -19.16 -20.57 23.29
N LEU A 391 -19.08 -20.27 21.99
CA LEU A 391 -20.18 -20.48 21.03
C LEU A 391 -20.43 -21.96 20.72
N SER A 392 -19.42 -22.81 20.87
CA SER A 392 -19.52 -24.25 20.62
C SER A 392 -19.98 -25.06 21.84
N LYS A 393 -20.32 -24.41 22.97
CA LYS A 393 -20.87 -25.10 24.15
C LYS A 393 -22.24 -25.72 23.85
N PRO A 394 -22.52 -26.96 24.31
CA PRO A 394 -23.84 -27.60 24.13
C PRO A 394 -25.00 -26.77 24.68
N GLU A 395 -24.78 -26.09 25.80
CA GLU A 395 -25.76 -25.20 26.46
C GLU A 395 -26.16 -24.00 25.60
N SER A 396 -25.30 -23.59 24.66
CA SER A 396 -25.53 -22.46 23.77
C SER A 396 -26.22 -22.85 22.45
N ALA A 397 -26.18 -24.13 22.06
CA ALA A 397 -26.60 -24.59 20.74
C ALA A 397 -28.07 -24.24 20.36
N GLY A 398 -28.97 -24.12 21.35
CA GLY A 398 -30.37 -23.76 21.14
C GLY A 398 -30.70 -22.26 21.26
N SER A 399 -29.75 -21.43 21.73
CA SER A 399 -29.98 -20.02 22.05
C SER A 399 -29.22 -19.03 21.16
N LEU A 400 -28.35 -19.52 20.27
CA LEU A 400 -27.57 -18.66 19.38
C LEU A 400 -28.48 -17.91 18.39
N THR A 401 -28.22 -16.62 18.26
CA THR A 401 -28.74 -15.79 17.15
C THR A 401 -28.16 -16.24 15.81
N VAL A 402 -28.76 -15.83 14.69
CA VAL A 402 -28.24 -16.19 13.36
C VAL A 402 -26.84 -15.60 13.16
N GLU A 403 -26.63 -14.38 13.64
CA GLU A 403 -25.36 -13.67 13.62
C GLU A 403 -24.27 -14.42 14.39
N GLU A 404 -24.59 -14.96 15.58
CA GLU A 404 -23.66 -15.77 16.36
C GLU A 404 -23.35 -17.13 15.72
N VAL A 405 -24.31 -17.72 14.99
CA VAL A 405 -24.04 -18.94 14.21
C VAL A 405 -23.08 -18.64 13.05
N ILE A 406 -23.27 -17.52 12.35
CA ILE A 406 -22.35 -17.06 11.31
C ILE A 406 -20.97 -16.78 11.92
N GLU A 407 -20.90 -16.09 13.05
CA GLU A 407 -19.66 -15.83 13.80
C GLU A 407 -18.95 -17.15 14.15
N ARG A 408 -19.69 -18.12 14.69
CA ARG A 408 -19.16 -19.45 15.03
C ARG A 408 -18.60 -20.16 13.80
N ALA A 409 -19.33 -20.16 12.68
CA ALA A 409 -18.84 -20.77 11.44
C ALA A 409 -17.56 -20.10 10.92
N ASN A 410 -17.49 -18.77 10.95
CA ASN A 410 -16.28 -18.02 10.58
C ASN A 410 -15.09 -18.36 11.48
N LEU A 411 -15.31 -18.48 12.79
CA LEU A 411 -14.29 -18.85 13.76
C LEU A 411 -13.86 -20.32 13.64
N GLU A 412 -14.78 -21.24 13.33
CA GLU A 412 -14.52 -22.66 13.11
C GLU A 412 -13.62 -22.87 11.88
N GLU A 413 -13.85 -22.13 10.80
CA GLU A 413 -12.98 -22.15 9.62
C GLU A 413 -11.58 -21.59 9.93
N ALA A 414 -11.51 -20.47 10.65
CA ALA A 414 -10.24 -19.78 10.88
C ALA A 414 -9.36 -20.43 11.95
N TYR A 415 -9.95 -21.01 13.00
CA TYR A 415 -9.21 -21.47 14.19
C TYR A 415 -9.67 -22.82 14.76
N GLY A 416 -10.71 -23.43 14.18
CA GLY A 416 -11.30 -24.69 14.64
C GLY A 416 -10.97 -25.85 13.71
N GLN A 417 -11.99 -26.63 13.37
CA GLN A 417 -11.90 -27.82 12.51
C GLN A 417 -11.82 -27.50 11.00
N GLY A 418 -11.82 -26.21 10.64
CA GLY A 418 -11.67 -25.78 9.25
C GLY A 418 -12.99 -25.61 8.51
N ARG A 419 -12.88 -25.41 7.20
CA ARG A 419 -13.99 -24.97 6.34
C ARG A 419 -15.16 -25.95 6.30
N ASP A 420 -14.91 -27.24 6.28
CA ASP A 420 -15.98 -28.25 6.18
C ASP A 420 -16.90 -28.21 7.40
N ALA A 421 -16.35 -27.99 8.59
CA ALA A 421 -17.13 -27.80 9.80
C ALA A 421 -17.96 -26.50 9.75
N ALA A 422 -17.39 -25.42 9.22
CA ALA A 422 -18.11 -24.17 9.00
C ALA A 422 -19.29 -24.32 8.02
N ILE A 423 -19.08 -25.05 6.91
CA ILE A 423 -20.13 -25.38 5.93
C ILE A 423 -21.25 -26.17 6.59
N ALA A 424 -20.91 -27.18 7.42
CA ALA A 424 -21.90 -27.98 8.13
C ALA A 424 -22.76 -27.12 9.08
N ILE A 425 -22.15 -26.23 9.86
CA ILE A 425 -22.83 -25.29 10.77
C ILE A 425 -23.81 -24.38 10.00
N LEU A 426 -23.36 -23.79 8.90
CA LEU A 426 -24.17 -22.86 8.11
C LEU A 426 -25.33 -23.57 7.41
N ARG A 427 -25.08 -24.77 6.87
CA ARG A 427 -26.09 -25.58 6.17
C ARG A 427 -27.22 -25.99 7.10
N ASP A 428 -26.90 -26.43 8.32
CA ASP A 428 -27.89 -26.78 9.34
C ASP A 428 -28.78 -25.57 9.70
N ARG A 429 -28.17 -24.40 9.96
CA ARG A 429 -28.94 -23.21 10.32
C ARG A 429 -29.76 -22.63 9.17
N LEU A 430 -29.24 -22.71 7.95
CA LEU A 430 -29.96 -22.25 6.75
C LEU A 430 -31.25 -23.06 6.50
N ALA A 431 -31.26 -24.35 6.85
CA ALA A 431 -32.47 -25.17 6.73
C ALA A 431 -33.64 -24.64 7.59
N ALA A 432 -33.33 -24.02 8.73
CA ALA A 432 -34.33 -23.38 9.60
C ALA A 432 -34.66 -21.92 9.22
N ALA A 433 -33.78 -21.25 8.48
CA ALA A 433 -33.96 -19.85 8.05
C ALA A 433 -33.55 -19.64 6.57
N PRO A 434 -34.33 -20.18 5.60
CA PRO A 434 -33.91 -20.23 4.19
C PRO A 434 -33.72 -18.87 3.52
N ASP A 435 -34.39 -17.82 4.02
CA ASP A 435 -34.41 -16.48 3.44
C ASP A 435 -33.52 -15.49 4.18
N HIS A 436 -32.59 -15.96 5.02
CA HIS A 436 -31.62 -15.09 5.68
C HIS A 436 -30.45 -14.78 4.73
N ALA A 437 -30.27 -13.52 4.34
CA ALA A 437 -29.24 -13.10 3.39
C ALA A 437 -27.83 -13.51 3.81
N GLY A 438 -27.44 -13.24 5.07
CA GLY A 438 -26.12 -13.58 5.60
C GLY A 438 -25.78 -15.08 5.55
N LEU A 439 -26.73 -15.97 5.86
CA LEU A 439 -26.48 -17.43 5.82
C LEU A 439 -26.30 -17.92 4.38
N ASN A 440 -27.13 -17.42 3.46
CA ASN A 440 -27.02 -17.71 2.03
C ASN A 440 -25.66 -17.25 1.49
N TYR A 441 -25.24 -16.02 1.80
CA TYR A 441 -23.94 -15.49 1.38
C TYR A 441 -22.78 -16.32 1.94
N TRP A 442 -22.73 -16.52 3.26
CA TRP A 442 -21.59 -17.16 3.90
C TRP A 442 -21.46 -18.65 3.59
N LEU A 443 -22.58 -19.36 3.36
CA LEU A 443 -22.54 -20.74 2.87
C LEU A 443 -22.15 -20.75 1.38
N GLY A 444 -22.79 -19.92 0.57
CA GLY A 444 -22.55 -19.85 -0.87
C GLY A 444 -21.09 -19.55 -1.20
N ALA A 445 -20.50 -18.53 -0.56
CA ALA A 445 -19.10 -18.15 -0.75
C ALA A 445 -18.13 -19.30 -0.43
N ARG A 446 -18.42 -20.12 0.60
CA ARG A 446 -17.59 -21.28 0.97
C ARG A 446 -17.72 -22.45 0.01
N LEU A 447 -18.91 -22.68 -0.53
CA LEU A 447 -19.12 -23.66 -1.59
C LEU A 447 -18.37 -23.26 -2.86
N LEU A 448 -18.48 -21.99 -3.27
CA LEU A 448 -17.70 -21.46 -4.40
C LEU A 448 -16.19 -21.62 -4.17
N ALA A 449 -15.70 -21.34 -2.96
CA ALA A 449 -14.29 -21.53 -2.62
C ALA A 449 -13.83 -23.00 -2.62
N ASN A 450 -14.76 -23.95 -2.55
CA ASN A 450 -14.54 -25.39 -2.71
C ASN A 450 -14.84 -25.88 -4.14
N ASP A 451 -14.93 -24.96 -5.10
CA ASP A 451 -15.25 -25.22 -6.50
C ASP A 451 -16.65 -25.87 -6.72
N ASP A 452 -17.59 -25.66 -5.79
CA ASP A 452 -18.96 -26.16 -5.85
C ASP A 452 -19.92 -25.09 -6.41
N GLU A 453 -20.50 -25.37 -7.59
CA GLU A 453 -21.45 -24.48 -8.28
C GLU A 453 -22.74 -24.22 -7.50
N ALA A 454 -23.11 -25.09 -6.55
CA ALA A 454 -24.27 -24.86 -5.70
C ALA A 454 -24.17 -23.54 -4.92
N GLY A 455 -22.95 -23.03 -4.72
CA GLY A 455 -22.72 -21.73 -4.11
C GLY A 455 -23.26 -20.54 -4.91
N ILE A 456 -23.39 -20.64 -6.24
CA ILE A 456 -23.84 -19.53 -7.11
C ILE A 456 -25.25 -19.10 -6.71
N ALA A 457 -26.19 -20.05 -6.66
CA ALA A 457 -27.59 -19.77 -6.36
C ALA A 457 -27.78 -19.17 -4.96
N LEU A 458 -26.96 -19.60 -3.99
CA LEU A 458 -26.99 -19.05 -2.64
C LEU A 458 -26.46 -17.61 -2.59
N VAL A 459 -25.36 -17.31 -3.29
CA VAL A 459 -24.82 -15.95 -3.37
C VAL A 459 -25.79 -15.01 -4.10
N GLU A 460 -26.38 -15.45 -5.22
CA GLU A 460 -27.39 -14.68 -5.94
C GLU A 460 -28.63 -14.43 -5.09
N LYS A 461 -29.07 -15.42 -4.31
CA LYS A 461 -30.17 -15.24 -3.35
C LYS A 461 -29.82 -14.22 -2.27
N ALA A 462 -28.61 -14.23 -1.73
CA ALA A 462 -28.17 -13.23 -0.76
C ALA A 462 -28.17 -11.81 -1.35
N ILE A 463 -27.68 -11.65 -2.59
CA ILE A 463 -27.70 -10.39 -3.33
C ILE A 463 -29.13 -9.87 -3.53
N ALA A 464 -30.09 -10.77 -3.79
CA ALA A 464 -31.49 -10.41 -3.96
C ALA A 464 -32.18 -10.01 -2.65
N LEU A 465 -31.70 -10.53 -1.51
CA LEU A 465 -32.27 -10.29 -0.19
C LEU A 465 -31.68 -9.07 0.53
N ASP A 466 -30.41 -8.74 0.27
CA ASP A 466 -29.69 -7.67 0.96
C ASP A 466 -28.72 -6.91 0.05
N ASP A 467 -28.90 -5.59 0.01
CA ASP A 467 -28.08 -4.64 -0.73
C ASP A 467 -26.62 -4.62 -0.25
N GLU A 468 -26.35 -4.99 1.01
CA GLU A 468 -24.99 -5.14 1.55
C GLU A 468 -24.26 -6.36 0.97
N ALA A 469 -25.00 -7.37 0.48
CA ALA A 469 -24.43 -8.56 -0.13
C ALA A 469 -23.99 -8.34 -1.60
N ILE A 470 -24.39 -7.23 -2.24
CA ILE A 470 -24.08 -6.96 -3.66
C ILE A 470 -22.58 -7.01 -3.94
N VAL A 471 -21.78 -6.24 -3.20
CA VAL A 471 -20.33 -6.18 -3.40
C VAL A 471 -19.66 -7.52 -3.06
N PRO A 472 -19.77 -8.05 -1.83
CA PRO A 472 -19.09 -9.28 -1.47
C PRO A 472 -19.57 -10.49 -2.29
N GLY A 473 -20.85 -10.54 -2.67
CA GLY A 473 -21.39 -11.60 -3.51
C GLY A 473 -20.83 -11.61 -4.94
N HIS A 474 -20.79 -10.45 -5.60
CA HIS A 474 -20.19 -10.35 -6.94
C HIS A 474 -18.67 -10.57 -6.93
N VAL A 475 -17.98 -10.22 -5.83
CA VAL A 475 -16.56 -10.56 -5.66
C VAL A 475 -16.36 -12.08 -5.58
N ALA A 476 -17.18 -12.79 -4.78
CA ALA A 476 -17.10 -14.24 -4.68
C ALA A 476 -17.40 -14.93 -6.03
N LEU A 477 -18.41 -14.46 -6.77
CA LEU A 477 -18.73 -14.95 -8.11
C LEU A 477 -17.61 -14.67 -9.12
N ARG A 478 -17.01 -13.47 -9.09
CA ARG A 478 -15.86 -13.12 -9.94
C ARG A 478 -14.71 -14.09 -9.72
N ASP A 479 -14.32 -14.30 -8.46
CA ASP A 479 -13.17 -15.14 -8.12
C ASP A 479 -13.39 -16.59 -8.57
N PHE A 480 -14.61 -17.10 -8.38
CA PHE A 480 -15.03 -18.41 -8.87
C PHE A 480 -14.97 -18.53 -10.39
N PHE A 481 -15.54 -17.57 -11.13
CA PHE A 481 -15.53 -17.61 -12.60
C PHE A 481 -14.12 -17.47 -13.17
N HIS A 482 -13.30 -16.60 -12.58
CA HIS A 482 -11.91 -16.40 -12.98
C HIS A 482 -11.08 -17.69 -12.78
N ALA A 483 -11.26 -18.39 -11.65
CA ALA A 483 -10.57 -19.65 -11.40
C ALA A 483 -10.88 -20.74 -12.45
N ARG A 484 -12.03 -20.64 -13.13
CA ARG A 484 -12.47 -21.55 -14.21
C ARG A 484 -12.20 -21.04 -15.62
N GLY A 485 -11.51 -19.90 -15.76
CA GLY A 485 -11.23 -19.27 -17.06
C GLY A 485 -12.47 -18.69 -17.75
N LEU A 486 -13.55 -18.42 -17.02
CA LEU A 486 -14.78 -17.81 -17.54
C LEU A 486 -14.70 -16.28 -17.46
N GLU A 487 -13.79 -15.70 -18.24
CA GLU A 487 -13.37 -14.30 -18.11
C GLU A 487 -14.51 -13.28 -18.35
N ASP A 488 -15.44 -13.59 -19.25
CA ASP A 488 -16.59 -12.71 -19.53
C ASP A 488 -17.51 -12.58 -18.30
N LYS A 489 -17.76 -13.70 -17.61
CA LYS A 489 -18.59 -13.71 -16.38
C LYS A 489 -17.85 -13.07 -15.21
N ALA A 490 -16.55 -13.33 -15.09
CA ALA A 490 -15.71 -12.71 -14.07
C ALA A 490 -15.69 -11.18 -14.24
N SER A 491 -15.49 -10.70 -15.46
CA SER A 491 -15.49 -9.28 -15.80
C SER A 491 -16.84 -8.61 -15.50
N ALA A 492 -17.95 -9.24 -15.92
CA ALA A 492 -19.28 -8.72 -15.63
C ALA A 492 -19.55 -8.60 -14.12
N ALA A 493 -19.19 -9.63 -13.34
CA ALA A 493 -19.34 -9.58 -11.89
C ALA A 493 -18.44 -8.51 -11.26
N HIS A 494 -17.21 -8.36 -11.75
CA HIS A 494 -16.28 -7.33 -11.31
C HIS A 494 -16.83 -5.91 -11.52
N GLU A 495 -17.39 -5.63 -12.70
CA GLU A 495 -17.94 -4.31 -13.03
C GLU A 495 -19.07 -3.90 -12.09
N VAL A 496 -19.97 -4.82 -11.74
CA VAL A 496 -21.08 -4.55 -10.80
C VAL A 496 -20.54 -4.26 -9.39
N ALA A 497 -19.62 -5.08 -8.89
CA ALA A 497 -19.01 -4.87 -7.58
C ALA A 497 -18.27 -3.52 -7.52
N TRP A 498 -17.52 -3.20 -8.58
CA TRP A 498 -16.75 -1.98 -8.70
C TRP A 498 -17.64 -0.72 -8.74
N ASP A 499 -18.68 -0.70 -9.57
CA ASP A 499 -19.61 0.43 -9.63
C ASP A 499 -20.32 0.65 -8.28
N ARG A 500 -20.78 -0.43 -7.63
CA ARG A 500 -21.40 -0.34 -6.32
C ARG A 500 -20.42 0.19 -5.27
N GLN A 501 -19.18 -0.30 -5.25
CA GLN A 501 -18.15 0.19 -4.32
C GLN A 501 -17.84 1.67 -4.54
N GLN A 502 -17.71 2.12 -5.80
CA GLN A 502 -17.50 3.55 -6.08
C GLN A 502 -18.65 4.42 -5.58
N ARG A 503 -19.89 3.97 -5.73
CA ARG A 503 -21.06 4.68 -5.19
C ARG A 503 -21.06 4.73 -3.67
N LEU A 504 -20.67 3.64 -3.00
CA LEU A 504 -20.53 3.60 -1.54
C LEU A 504 -19.41 4.52 -1.06
N ASP A 505 -18.24 4.50 -1.70
CA ASP A 505 -17.11 5.37 -1.37
C ASP A 505 -17.44 6.84 -1.60
N ALA A 506 -18.13 7.17 -2.69
CA ALA A 506 -18.60 8.52 -2.97
C ALA A 506 -19.63 8.99 -1.93
N ALA A 507 -20.53 8.11 -1.50
CA ALA A 507 -21.49 8.39 -0.45
C ALA A 507 -20.80 8.61 0.91
N GLU A 508 -19.83 7.76 1.26
CA GLU A 508 -19.06 7.92 2.50
C GLU A 508 -18.24 9.21 2.47
N ALA A 509 -17.56 9.53 1.37
CA ALA A 509 -16.84 10.78 1.21
C ALA A 509 -17.76 12.02 1.30
N GLU A 510 -18.99 11.93 0.77
CA GLU A 510 -20.00 12.99 0.92
C GLU A 510 -20.42 13.18 2.39
N ARG A 511 -20.35 12.12 3.20
CA ARG A 511 -20.79 12.08 4.61
C ARG A 511 -19.67 12.34 5.64
N GLN A 512 -18.41 12.06 5.31
CA GLN A 512 -17.24 12.21 6.19
C GLN A 512 -17.04 13.63 6.73
N GLY A 513 -17.62 14.65 6.09
CA GLY A 513 -17.52 16.02 6.58
C GLY A 513 -18.55 16.97 6.01
N ILE A 514 -18.70 18.10 6.69
CA ILE A 514 -19.55 19.20 6.28
C ILE A 514 -18.75 20.47 6.10
N THR A 515 -18.93 21.14 4.97
CA THR A 515 -18.28 22.42 4.67
C THR A 515 -19.28 23.58 4.72
N LEU A 516 -18.76 24.81 4.83
CA LEU A 516 -19.60 26.01 4.70
C LEU A 516 -20.18 26.19 3.29
N GLY A 517 -19.68 25.47 2.27
CA GLY A 517 -20.24 25.46 0.91
C GLY A 517 -21.45 24.53 0.76
N ASP A 518 -21.61 23.54 1.64
CA ASP A 518 -22.62 22.49 1.47
C ASP A 518 -24.05 23.01 1.59
N ARG A 519 -24.96 22.59 0.72
CA ARG A 519 -26.37 22.96 0.85
C ARG A 519 -26.95 22.30 2.11
N LEU A 520 -27.59 23.09 2.97
CA LEU A 520 -28.29 22.59 4.17
C LEU A 520 -29.76 22.96 4.09
N VAL A 521 -30.62 22.04 4.51
CA VAL A 521 -32.08 22.21 4.51
C VAL A 521 -32.68 21.84 5.88
N ALA A 522 -33.95 22.14 6.08
CA ALA A 522 -34.66 21.83 7.33
C ALA A 522 -34.65 20.32 7.61
N HIS A 523 -34.51 19.95 8.90
CA HIS A 523 -34.28 18.58 9.35
C HIS A 523 -35.44 17.62 9.05
N GLY A 524 -36.69 18.11 8.99
CA GLY A 524 -37.85 17.30 8.61
C GLY A 524 -38.29 16.26 9.64
N LEU A 525 -37.88 16.42 10.91
CA LEU A 525 -38.38 15.61 12.03
C LEU A 525 -39.73 16.15 12.50
N ASP A 526 -40.55 15.28 13.09
CA ASP A 526 -41.76 15.67 13.78
C ASP A 526 -41.45 16.53 15.03
N ALA A 527 -42.46 17.27 15.51
CA ALA A 527 -42.29 18.23 16.58
C ALA A 527 -41.92 17.59 17.92
N GLU A 528 -42.39 16.36 18.18
CA GLU A 528 -42.15 15.65 19.44
C GLU A 528 -40.70 15.15 19.51
N THR A 529 -40.22 14.52 18.44
CA THR A 529 -38.82 14.07 18.33
C THR A 529 -37.85 15.26 18.36
N ALA A 530 -38.18 16.36 17.69
CA ALA A 530 -37.38 17.59 17.74
C ALA A 530 -37.32 18.20 19.15
N ALA A 531 -38.43 18.17 19.90
CA ALA A 531 -38.49 18.67 21.28
C ALA A 531 -37.71 17.79 22.25
N ARG A 532 -37.86 16.46 22.16
CA ARG A 532 -37.09 15.48 22.96
C ARG A 532 -35.58 15.64 22.73
N LEU A 533 -35.17 15.76 21.48
CA LEU A 533 -33.76 16.00 21.13
C LEU A 533 -33.24 17.33 21.69
N HIS A 534 -34.04 18.40 21.64
CA HIS A 534 -33.69 19.67 22.25
C HIS A 534 -33.49 19.54 23.77
N GLU A 535 -34.40 18.85 24.46
CA GLU A 535 -34.33 18.64 25.91
C GLU A 535 -33.10 17.84 26.31
N GLN A 536 -32.84 16.70 25.66
CA GLN A 536 -31.66 15.88 25.90
C GLN A 536 -30.36 16.69 25.73
N VAL A 537 -30.22 17.40 24.61
CA VAL A 537 -28.99 18.16 24.31
C VAL A 537 -28.81 19.37 25.25
N THR A 538 -29.90 20.05 25.63
CA THR A 538 -29.82 21.20 26.56
C THR A 538 -29.64 20.80 28.02
N GLY A 539 -30.15 19.62 28.42
CA GLY A 539 -29.92 18.99 29.72
C GLY A 539 -28.44 18.69 29.95
N LEU A 540 -27.71 18.30 28.90
CA LEU A 540 -26.27 18.04 28.97
C LEU A 540 -25.39 19.30 29.04
N GLY A 541 -25.95 20.50 28.88
CA GLY A 541 -25.22 21.78 29.01
C GLY A 541 -25.21 22.67 27.78
N ALA A 542 -25.87 22.28 26.68
CA ALA A 542 -26.06 23.16 25.54
C ALA A 542 -27.04 24.31 25.86
N ARG A 543 -26.79 25.49 25.28
CA ARG A 543 -27.62 26.71 25.41
C ARG A 543 -28.57 26.90 24.23
N LYS A 544 -28.08 26.67 23.01
CA LYS A 544 -28.88 26.78 21.78
C LYS A 544 -28.51 25.61 20.89
N VAL A 545 -29.53 25.01 20.28
CA VAL A 545 -29.39 23.82 19.45
C VAL A 545 -30.02 24.09 18.08
N TRP A 546 -29.30 23.69 17.04
CA TRP A 546 -29.75 23.73 15.67
C TRP A 546 -29.58 22.35 15.06
N LEU A 547 -30.55 21.91 14.29
CA LEU A 547 -30.50 20.69 13.50
C LEU A 547 -30.83 21.03 12.04
N ALA A 548 -29.99 20.60 11.13
CA ALA A 548 -30.26 20.64 9.70
C ALA A 548 -29.95 19.29 9.08
N ARG A 549 -30.46 19.03 7.88
CA ARG A 549 -30.02 17.89 7.07
C ARG A 549 -29.30 18.38 5.82
N LYS A 550 -28.26 17.66 5.43
CA LYS A 550 -27.59 17.82 4.14
C LYS A 550 -28.29 16.84 3.17
N PRO A 551 -28.86 17.31 2.04
CA PRO A 551 -29.37 16.40 1.02
C PRO A 551 -28.19 15.67 0.39
N MET A 552 -28.26 14.34 0.31
CA MET A 552 -27.22 13.50 -0.29
C MET A 552 -27.47 13.33 -1.79
N ARG A 553 -26.41 13.21 -2.57
CA ARG A 553 -26.50 12.81 -3.99
C ARG A 553 -26.54 11.30 -4.12
N HIS A 554 -25.74 10.61 -3.32
CA HIS A 554 -25.69 9.16 -3.27
C HIS A 554 -26.51 8.67 -2.06
N PHE A 555 -27.46 7.75 -2.29
CA PHE A 555 -28.38 7.23 -1.25
C PHE A 555 -29.17 8.35 -0.53
N PRO A 556 -30.03 9.10 -1.26
CA PRO A 556 -30.78 10.24 -0.72
C PRO A 556 -31.72 9.87 0.45
N GLU A 557 -32.12 8.62 0.55
CA GLU A 557 -32.90 8.03 1.64
C GLU A 557 -32.13 7.96 2.98
N GLN A 558 -30.81 8.10 2.96
CA GLN A 558 -29.94 8.13 4.14
C GLN A 558 -29.34 9.54 4.35
N PRO A 559 -30.10 10.51 4.87
CA PRO A 559 -29.62 11.88 5.03
C PRO A 559 -28.58 12.00 6.16
N LEU A 560 -27.61 12.89 5.96
CA LEU A 560 -26.69 13.31 7.02
C LEU A 560 -27.28 14.50 7.79
N PHE A 561 -27.41 14.35 9.10
CA PHE A 561 -27.84 15.42 9.99
C PHE A 561 -26.64 16.20 10.54
N LEU A 562 -26.82 17.50 10.68
CA LEU A 562 -25.88 18.41 11.36
C LEU A 562 -26.55 18.93 12.64
N LEU A 563 -26.12 18.41 13.79
CA LEU A 563 -26.49 18.92 15.10
C LEU A 563 -25.44 19.94 15.55
N ALA A 564 -25.80 21.21 15.51
CA ALA A 564 -24.93 22.30 15.97
C ALA A 564 -25.43 22.87 17.29
N PHE A 565 -24.51 23.10 18.24
CA PHE A 565 -24.88 23.66 19.54
C PHE A 565 -23.96 24.81 19.98
N SER A 566 -24.43 25.63 20.92
CA SER A 566 -23.59 26.59 21.67
C SER A 566 -23.62 26.23 23.15
N ILE A 567 -22.56 26.51 23.89
CA ILE A 567 -22.36 26.14 25.29
C ILE A 567 -22.94 27.22 26.23
N LYS A 568 -23.41 26.82 27.42
CA LYS A 568 -23.75 27.77 28.50
C LYS A 568 -22.47 28.48 29.01
N PRO A 569 -22.51 29.78 29.37
CA PRO A 569 -21.31 30.54 29.74
C PRO A 569 -20.44 29.92 30.84
N TRP A 570 -21.06 29.32 31.86
CA TRP A 570 -20.37 28.68 32.99
C TRP A 570 -19.71 27.34 32.66
N TYR A 571 -20.18 26.63 31.62
CA TYR A 571 -19.54 25.39 31.14
C TYR A 571 -18.25 25.68 30.35
N ARG A 572 -18.02 26.91 29.88
CA ARG A 572 -16.81 27.29 29.14
C ARG A 572 -15.53 27.22 29.98
N PHE A 573 -15.66 27.30 31.32
CA PHE A 573 -14.54 27.19 32.25
C PHE A 573 -13.99 25.77 32.38
N TRP A 574 -14.79 24.75 32.03
CA TRP A 574 -14.45 23.33 32.22
C TRP A 574 -14.08 22.61 30.91
N THR A 575 -14.27 23.24 29.75
CA THR A 575 -14.08 22.62 28.44
C THR A 575 -12.91 23.25 27.67
N LYS A 576 -12.12 22.43 26.95
CA LYS A 576 -11.12 22.91 25.97
C LYS A 576 -11.77 23.91 24.99
N PRO A 577 -11.00 24.87 24.44
CA PRO A 577 -11.50 25.80 23.41
C PRO A 577 -12.16 25.02 22.27
N GLY A 578 -13.47 25.19 22.07
CA GLY A 578 -14.23 24.48 21.04
C GLY A 578 -15.18 23.38 21.52
N GLY A 579 -15.31 23.11 22.83
CA GLY A 579 -16.42 22.31 23.37
C GLY A 579 -16.34 20.79 23.19
N GLY A 580 -15.15 20.24 22.89
CA GLY A 580 -14.97 18.81 22.57
C GLY A 580 -15.55 17.83 23.60
N ILE A 581 -15.40 18.09 24.90
CA ILE A 581 -15.94 17.21 25.96
C ILE A 581 -17.47 17.09 25.89
N LEU A 582 -18.17 18.21 25.66
CA LEU A 582 -19.63 18.22 25.56
C LEU A 582 -20.09 17.62 24.21
N GLN A 583 -19.32 17.82 23.15
CA GLN A 583 -19.57 17.19 21.85
C GLN A 583 -19.52 15.66 21.95
N ASP A 584 -18.47 15.11 22.58
CA ASP A 584 -18.31 13.66 22.77
C ASP A 584 -19.41 13.08 23.64
N ARG A 585 -19.83 13.79 24.70
CA ARG A 585 -20.96 13.38 25.55
C ARG A 585 -22.27 13.37 24.79
N ILE A 586 -22.58 14.40 24.01
CA ILE A 586 -23.78 14.42 23.18
C ILE A 586 -23.79 13.24 22.20
N GLN A 587 -22.65 12.90 21.59
CA GLN A 587 -22.56 11.75 20.68
C GLN A 587 -22.79 10.40 21.37
N ARG A 588 -22.48 10.27 22.66
CA ARG A 588 -22.63 9.01 23.42
C ARG A 588 -23.96 8.88 24.14
N GLU A 589 -24.48 9.98 24.68
CA GLU A 589 -25.62 9.98 25.61
C GLU A 589 -26.97 10.33 24.94
N VAL A 590 -26.97 10.82 23.70
CA VAL A 590 -28.18 11.28 23.00
C VAL A 590 -28.53 10.33 21.85
N SER A 591 -29.81 9.97 21.72
CA SER A 591 -30.31 9.24 20.56
C SER A 591 -30.43 10.20 19.37
N LEU A 592 -29.45 10.13 18.47
CA LEU A 592 -29.36 11.00 17.30
C LEU A 592 -30.08 10.41 16.08
N PRO A 593 -30.73 11.24 15.25
CA PRO A 593 -31.42 10.76 14.05
C PRO A 593 -30.42 10.35 12.97
N GLY A 594 -30.51 9.11 12.49
CA GLY A 594 -29.64 8.58 11.44
C GLY A 594 -28.15 8.88 11.70
N GLN A 595 -27.40 9.16 10.64
CA GLN A 595 -26.02 9.62 10.78
C GLN A 595 -26.01 11.12 11.12
N THR A 596 -25.44 11.48 12.27
CA THR A 596 -25.40 12.86 12.75
C THR A 596 -23.98 13.34 13.04
N LEU A 597 -23.57 14.43 12.39
CA LEU A 597 -22.38 15.21 12.77
C LEU A 597 -22.74 16.21 13.86
N VAL A 598 -22.01 16.16 14.98
CA VAL A 598 -22.20 17.06 16.11
C VAL A 598 -21.10 18.11 16.11
N ILE A 599 -21.46 19.40 16.11
CA ILE A 599 -20.48 20.51 16.11
C ILE A 599 -20.78 21.57 17.17
N CYS A 600 -19.72 22.08 17.80
CA CYS A 600 -19.82 23.23 18.69
C CYS A 600 -19.56 24.56 17.94
N THR A 601 -20.53 25.47 18.01
CA THR A 601 -20.52 26.76 17.30
C THR A 601 -19.83 27.91 18.03
N ASP A 602 -19.30 27.69 19.24
CA ASP A 602 -18.61 28.72 20.02
C ASP A 602 -17.08 28.76 19.78
N GLY A 603 -16.57 27.92 18.87
CA GLY A 603 -15.17 27.85 18.46
C GLY A 603 -15.00 27.95 16.94
N GLN A 604 -14.18 27.06 16.37
CA GLN A 604 -13.83 27.06 14.93
C GLN A 604 -15.04 26.99 13.98
N TYR A 605 -16.18 26.46 14.43
CA TYR A 605 -17.40 26.33 13.63
C TYR A 605 -18.40 27.50 13.77
N TYR A 606 -17.99 28.66 14.29
CA TYR A 606 -18.89 29.81 14.50
C TYR A 606 -19.66 30.25 13.24
N ARG A 607 -19.08 30.07 12.04
CA ARG A 607 -19.71 30.42 10.76
C ARG A 607 -20.94 29.55 10.45
N PHE A 608 -20.97 28.30 10.91
CA PHE A 608 -22.14 27.42 10.75
C PHE A 608 -23.35 27.96 11.49
N ARG A 609 -23.16 28.62 12.64
CA ARG A 609 -24.23 29.28 13.39
C ARG A 609 -24.98 30.31 12.56
N ARG A 610 -24.25 31.13 11.79
CA ARG A 610 -24.84 32.16 10.94
C ARG A 610 -25.65 31.51 9.81
N LYS A 611 -25.09 30.49 9.18
CA LYS A 611 -25.73 29.73 8.10
C LYS A 611 -27.02 29.04 8.55
N LEU A 612 -26.98 28.32 9.67
CA LEU A 612 -28.14 27.61 10.20
C LEU A 612 -29.29 28.56 10.57
N ARG A 613 -28.99 29.73 11.14
CA ARG A 613 -30.03 30.74 11.46
C ARG A 613 -30.81 31.26 10.25
N LEU A 614 -30.22 31.23 9.05
CA LEU A 614 -30.88 31.69 7.82
C LEU A 614 -31.89 30.66 7.28
N ILE A 615 -31.81 29.41 7.74
CA ILE A 615 -32.68 28.33 7.29
C ILE A 615 -33.82 28.18 8.29
N ARG A 616 -35.06 28.41 7.83
CA ARG A 616 -36.27 28.22 8.66
C ARG A 616 -36.38 26.77 9.11
N GLY A 617 -36.83 26.56 10.35
CA GLY A 617 -37.04 25.22 10.91
C GLY A 617 -35.79 24.49 11.38
N THR A 618 -34.60 25.12 11.39
CA THR A 618 -33.39 24.45 11.91
C THR A 618 -33.17 24.65 13.40
N ARG A 619 -33.70 25.72 14.00
CA ARG A 619 -33.52 25.97 15.44
C ARG A 619 -34.52 25.13 16.24
N LEU A 620 -34.01 24.17 16.99
CA LEU A 620 -34.83 23.39 17.90
C LEU A 620 -35.29 24.26 19.09
N ARG A 621 -36.50 24.02 19.56
CA ARG A 621 -37.11 24.69 20.71
C ARG A 621 -37.72 23.62 21.61
N GLY A 622 -37.79 23.87 22.92
CA GLY A 622 -38.57 23.04 23.83
C GLY A 622 -40.05 23.09 23.45
N ALA A 623 -40.81 22.08 23.86
CA ALA A 623 -42.25 22.06 23.68
C ALA A 623 -42.86 23.37 24.21
N PRO A 624 -43.85 23.97 23.50
CA PRO A 624 -44.61 25.05 24.10
C PRO A 624 -45.23 24.51 25.38
N ALA A 625 -44.99 25.19 26.51
CA ALA A 625 -45.74 24.89 27.72
C ALA A 625 -47.23 25.00 27.36
N LEU A 626 -47.97 23.90 27.53
CA LEU A 626 -49.43 23.94 27.51
C LEU A 626 -49.81 24.92 28.62
N ALA A 627 -50.32 26.08 28.20
CA ALA A 627 -50.74 27.16 29.08
C ALA A 627 -52.04 26.79 29.80
#